data_AF-A0A1C6RKT9-F1
#
_entry.id   AF-A0A1C6RKT9-F1
#
_cell.length_a   1.000
_cell.length_b   1.000
_cell.length_c   1.000
_cell.angle_alpha   90.00
_cell.angle_beta   90.00
_cell.angle_gamma   90.00
#
_symmetry.space_group_name_H-M   'P 1'
#
loop_
_entity.id
_entity.type
_entity.pdbx_description
1 polymer ?
#
loop_
_entity_poly.entity_id
_entity_poly.type
_entity_poly.pdbx_seq_one_letter_code
_entity_poly.pdbx_strand_id
1 'polypeptide(L)' 'MATKRIVLVTDDMDHSRDNVGTYRFALEGVEYEIDLAPHNLARMREALAPYITAGRRLPKRTAARRRSPRH' A
#
# COMPACT_ATOMS: atom_id res chain seq x y z
N MET A 1 6.86 37.56 6.54
CA MET A 1 6.44 36.42 7.39
C MET A 1 6.83 35.14 6.67
N ALA A 2 7.30 34.12 7.38
CA ALA A 2 7.70 32.83 6.80
C ALA A 2 6.83 31.71 7.36
N THR A 3 6.34 30.82 6.50
CA THR A 3 5.46 29.70 6.87
C THR A 3 6.26 28.42 6.97
N LYS A 4 6.22 27.73 8.13
CA LYS A 4 6.82 26.41 8.31
C LYS A 4 5.77 25.34 8.03
N ARG A 5 6.00 24.49 7.03
CA ARG A 5 5.16 23.33 6.72
C ARG A 5 5.80 22.07 7.30
N ILE A 6 5.07 21.33 8.13
CA ILE A 6 5.50 20.03 8.66
C ILE A 6 4.67 18.97 7.94
N VAL A 7 5.34 18.00 7.31
CA VAL A 7 4.69 16.83 6.70
C VAL A 7 4.81 15.69 7.72
N LEU A 8 3.68 15.14 8.13
CA LEU A 8 3.62 13.95 8.97
C LEU A 8 3.01 12.82 8.15
N VAL A 9 3.65 11.66 8.18
CA VAL A 9 3.10 10.42 7.65
C VAL A 9 2.41 9.71 8.81
N THR A 10 1.18 9.26 8.59
CA THR A 10 0.33 8.62 9.61
C THR A 10 -0.31 7.37 9.03
N ASP A 11 -0.48 6.35 9.87
CA ASP A 11 -1.24 5.14 9.56
C ASP A 11 -2.72 5.49 9.31
N ASP A 12 -3.31 4.98 8.23
CA ASP A 12 -4.68 5.28 7.81
C ASP A 12 -5.76 4.62 8.70
N MET A 13 -5.40 3.61 9.50
CA MET A 13 -6.32 2.86 10.36
C MET A 13 -6.40 3.44 11.76
N ASP A 14 -5.27 3.83 12.34
CA ASP A 14 -5.20 4.29 13.74
C ASP A 14 -4.51 5.66 13.95
N HIS A 15 -4.05 6.30 12.87
CA HIS A 15 -3.32 7.57 12.87
C HIS A 15 -1.99 7.55 13.66
N SER A 16 -1.44 6.37 13.96
CA SER A 16 -0.10 6.24 14.52
C SER A 16 0.96 6.74 13.55
N ARG A 17 2.13 7.14 14.06
CA ARG A 17 3.21 7.77 13.28
C ARG A 17 4.45 6.91 13.16
N ASP A 18 4.44 5.74 13.79
CA ASP A 18 5.63 4.93 13.96
C ASP A 18 5.86 4.05 12.75
N ASN A 19 6.94 4.33 12.01
CA ASN A 19 7.43 3.53 10.89
C ASN A 19 6.34 3.21 9.85
N VAL A 20 5.48 4.20 9.58
CA VAL A 20 4.39 4.06 8.60
C VAL A 20 4.97 3.87 7.20
N GLY A 21 4.51 2.83 6.52
CA GLY A 21 4.89 2.52 5.15
C GLY A 21 3.67 2.39 4.25
N THR A 22 3.87 2.69 2.97
CA THR A 22 2.82 2.59 1.95
C THR A 22 2.78 1.18 1.35
N TYR A 23 1.62 0.53 1.39
CA TYR A 23 1.41 -0.82 0.90
C TYR A 23 0.29 -0.86 -0.13
N ARG A 24 0.41 -1.79 -1.09
CA ARG A 24 -0.59 -2.00 -2.14
C ARG A 24 -1.24 -3.36 -2.00
N PHE A 25 -2.54 -3.39 -2.23
CA PHE A 25 -3.32 -4.62 -2.30
C PHE A 25 -4.38 -4.51 -3.40
N ALA A 26 -4.99 -5.63 -3.76
CA ALA A 26 -6.05 -5.65 -4.73
C ALA A 26 -7.20 -6.55 -4.25
N LEU A 27 -8.42 -6.11 -4.51
CA LEU A 27 -9.65 -6.85 -4.25
C LEU A 27 -10.59 -6.65 -5.43
N GLU A 28 -11.16 -7.74 -5.94
CA GLU A 28 -12.07 -7.73 -7.10
C GLU A 28 -11.50 -7.01 -8.34
N GLY A 29 -10.17 -7.05 -8.51
CA GLY A 29 -9.47 -6.43 -9.64
C GLY A 29 -9.22 -4.93 -9.49
N VAL A 30 -9.65 -4.30 -8.40
CA VAL A 30 -9.34 -2.90 -8.06
C VAL A 30 -8.07 -2.86 -7.21
N GLU A 31 -7.13 -1.98 -7.56
CA GLU A 31 -5.90 -1.74 -6.79
C GLU A 31 -6.12 -0.61 -5.77
N TYR A 32 -5.66 -0.86 -4.55
CA TYR A 32 -5.72 0.08 -3.43
C TYR A 32 -4.31 0.32 -2.88
N GLU A 33 -4.12 1.49 -2.29
CA GLU A 33 -2.92 1.87 -1.56
C GLU A 33 -3.35 2.30 -0.15
N ILE A 34 -2.55 1.93 0.85
CA ILE A 34 -2.82 2.23 2.27
C ILE A 34 -1.49 2.44 3.01
N ASP A 35 -1.45 3.44 3.86
CA ASP A 35 -0.31 3.73 4.75
C ASP A 35 -0.53 3.03 6.09
N LEU A 36 0.38 2.12 6.46
CA LEU A 36 0.26 1.32 7.68
C LEU A 36 1.56 1.32 8.51
N ALA A 37 1.40 1.45 9.82
CA ALA A 37 2.40 1.15 10.83
C ALA A 37 2.61 -0.38 10.94
N PRO A 38 3.75 -0.83 11.50
CA PRO A 38 4.12 -2.25 11.53
C PRO A 38 3.07 -3.18 12.14
N HIS A 39 2.35 -2.71 13.16
CA HIS A 39 1.30 -3.47 13.82
C HIS A 39 0.10 -3.71 12.88
N ASN A 40 -0.37 -2.70 12.17
CA ASN A 40 -1.52 -2.85 11.26
C ASN A 40 -1.14 -3.60 9.99
N LEU A 41 0.10 -3.44 9.51
CA LEU A 41 0.64 -4.27 8.45
C LEU A 41 0.63 -5.76 8.83
N ALA A 42 1.04 -6.10 10.06
CA ALA A 42 1.00 -7.47 10.55
C ALA A 42 -0.42 -8.03 10.55
N ARG A 43 -1.39 -7.26 11.08
CA ARG A 43 -2.82 -7.64 11.05
C ARG A 43 -3.35 -7.86 9.64
N MET A 44 -3.00 -6.97 8.69
CA MET A 44 -3.39 -7.12 7.29
C MET A 44 -2.82 -8.41 6.68
N ARG A 45 -1.55 -8.74 6.97
CA ARG A 45 -0.91 -9.98 6.48
C ARG A 45 -1.57 -11.22 7.07
N GLU A 46 -1.88 -11.20 8.36
CA GLU A 46 -2.57 -12.30 9.04
C GLU A 46 -3.97 -12.53 8.46
N ALA A 47 -4.73 -11.46 8.23
CA ALA A 47 -6.07 -11.55 7.63
C ALA A 47 -6.02 -12.12 6.20
N LEU A 48 -4.97 -11.81 5.44
CA LEU A 48 -4.80 -12.29 4.06
C LEU A 48 -4.15 -13.67 3.96
N ALA A 49 -3.49 -14.14 5.02
CA ALA A 49 -2.74 -15.40 5.04
C ALA A 49 -3.52 -16.62 4.50
N PRO A 50 -4.75 -16.93 4.95
CA PRO A 50 -5.47 -18.12 4.46
C PRO A 50 -5.74 -18.06 2.95
N TYR A 51 -6.03 -16.87 2.41
CA TYR A 51 -6.28 -16.67 0.98
C TYR A 51 -5.01 -16.77 0.15
N ILE A 52 -3.89 -16.26 0.68
CA ILE A 52 -2.58 -16.38 0.03
C ILE A 52 -2.12 -17.84 0.01
N THR A 53 -2.32 -18.58 1.09
CA THR A 53 -1.97 -20.00 1.21
C THR A 53 -2.81 -20.88 0.29
N ALA A 54 -4.11 -20.64 0.19
CA ALA A 54 -5.00 -21.39 -0.71
C ALA A 54 -4.87 -20.95 -2.19
N GLY A 55 -4.44 -19.71 -2.41
CA GLY A 55 -4.33 -19.11 -3.72
C GLY A 55 -3.07 -19.54 -4.50
N ARG A 56 -3.06 -19.22 -5.79
CA ARG A 56 -1.86 -19.35 -6.63
C ARG A 56 -1.30 -17.98 -6.96
N ARG A 57 0.03 -17.87 -6.96
CA ARG A 57 0.72 -16.67 -7.40
C ARG A 57 0.51 -16.49 -8.91
N LEU A 58 -0.15 -15.41 -9.29
CA LEU A 58 -0.24 -15.02 -10.69
C LEU A 58 1.11 -14.44 -11.15
N PRO A 59 1.47 -14.59 -12.44
CA PRO A 59 2.62 -13.90 -13.00
C PRO A 59 2.50 -12.40 -12.73
N LYS A 60 3.60 -11.78 -12.31
CA LYS A 60 3.66 -10.34 -12.06
C LYS A 60 3.22 -9.65 -13.36
N ARG A 61 2.07 -8.95 -13.36
CA ARG A 61 1.70 -8.09 -14.48
C ARG A 61 2.80 -7.04 -14.58
N THR A 62 3.69 -7.18 -15.55
CA THR A 62 4.60 -6.11 -15.92
C THR A 62 3.70 -4.96 -16.32
N ALA A 63 3.68 -3.87 -15.55
CA ALA A 63 2.96 -2.68 -15.94
C ALA A 63 3.40 -2.36 -17.37
N ALA A 64 2.49 -2.49 -18.33
CA ALA A 64 2.77 -2.17 -19.71
C ALA A 64 3.30 -0.74 -19.69
N ARG A 65 4.60 -0.59 -19.97
CA ARG A 65 5.30 0.69 -19.91
C ARG A 65 4.49 1.63 -20.78
N ARG A 66 3.71 2.53 -20.16
CA ARG A 66 2.94 3.55 -20.88
C ARG A 66 3.98 4.26 -21.73
N ARG A 67 3.94 4.02 -23.04
CA ARG A 67 4.76 4.75 -23.99
C ARG A 67 4.26 6.18 -23.87
N SER A 68 4.98 7.02 -23.13
CA SER A 68 4.74 8.46 -23.12
C SER A 68 4.76 8.91 -24.57
N PRO A 69 3.73 9.60 -25.06
CA PRO A 69 3.82 10.26 -26.36
C PRO A 69 4.97 11.27 -26.26
N ARG A 70 5.99 11.12 -27.11
CA ARG A 70 6.97 12.18 -27.31
C ARG A 70 6.21 13.33 -27.98
N HIS A 71 6.12 14.45 -27.29
CA HIS A 71 5.68 15.73 -27.83
C HIS A 71 6.88 16.46 -28.44
#